data_AF-A0A2J7TG41-F1
#
_entry.id   AF-A0A2J7TG41-F1
#
_cell.length_a   1.000
_cell.length_b   1.000
_cell.length_c   1.000
_cell.angle_alpha   90.00
_cell.angle_beta   90.00
_cell.angle_gamma   90.00
#
_symmetry.space_group_name_H-M   'P 1'
#
loop_
_entity.id
_entity.type
_entity.pdbx_description
1 polymer ?
#
loop_
_entity_poly.entity_id
_entity_poly.type
_entity_poly.pdbx_seq_one_letter_code
_entity_poly.pdbx_strand_id
1 'polypeptide(L)'
;MADIRKQFLTAALANFIAKAAAAEAAGEDASVFHMLIRNTTALLEAGDPQGQEAPPPAAPRKKPLQLRRRSNDFDMSRNYQRM
;
A
#
# COMPACT_ATOMS: atom_id res chain seq x y z
N MET A 1 2.54 -23.57 16.03
CA MET A 1 1.47 -22.81 15.33
C MET A 1 1.84 -22.36 13.90
N ALA A 2 2.97 -22.79 13.31
CA ALA A 2 3.38 -22.41 11.95
C ALA A 2 2.69 -23.23 10.82
N ASP A 3 1.91 -24.25 11.17
CA ASP A 3 1.37 -25.21 10.18
C ASP A 3 0.05 -24.75 9.54
N ILE A 4 -0.84 -24.13 10.33
CA ILE A 4 -2.21 -23.79 9.89
C ILE A 4 -2.18 -22.72 8.78
N ARG A 5 -1.30 -21.72 8.89
CA ARG A 5 -1.17 -20.66 7.88
C ARG A 5 -0.73 -21.23 6.53
N LYS A 6 0.29 -22.09 6.54
CA LYS A 6 0.81 -22.73 5.32
C LYS A 6 -0.25 -23.63 4.69
N GLN A 7 -0.96 -24.43 5.50
CA GLN A 7 -2.05 -25.28 5.02
C GLN A 7 -3.19 -24.46 4.40
N PHE A 8 -3.59 -23.36 5.04
CA PHE A 8 -4.61 -22.46 4.51
C PHE A 8 -4.20 -21.82 3.18
N LEU A 9 -2.99 -21.25 3.11
CA LEU A 9 -2.50 -20.62 1.88
C LEU A 9 -2.34 -21.62 0.73
N THR A 10 -1.93 -22.86 1.04
CA THR A 10 -1.84 -23.94 0.04
C THR A 10 -3.22 -24.33 -0.49
N ALA A 11 -4.21 -24.47 0.40
CA ALA A 11 -5.60 -24.75 0.00
C ALA A 11 -6.22 -23.61 -0.82
N ALA A 12 -5.96 -22.35 -0.42
CA ALA A 12 -6.42 -21.17 -1.14
C ALA A 12 -5.82 -21.10 -2.55
N LEU A 13 -4.51 -21.38 -2.68
CA LEU A 13 -3.82 -21.42 -3.97
C LEU A 13 -4.45 -22.44 -4.93
N ALA A 14 -4.71 -23.66 -4.44
CA ALA A 14 -5.36 -24.70 -5.23
C ALA A 14 -6.75 -24.28 -5.72
N ASN A 15 -7.52 -23.59 -4.89
CA ASN A 15 -8.84 -23.09 -5.25
C ASN A 15 -8.76 -21.99 -6.32
N PHE A 16 -7.82 -21.04 -6.18
CA PHE A 16 -7.64 -19.98 -7.18
C PHE A 16 -7.20 -20.53 -8.54
N ILE A 17 -6.33 -21.55 -8.57
CA ILE A 17 -5.93 -22.23 -9.81
C ILE A 17 -7.15 -22.89 -10.48
N ALA A 18 -7.97 -23.61 -9.71
CA ALA A 18 -9.18 -24.25 -10.24
C ALA A 18 -10.18 -23.21 -10.79
N LYS A 19 -10.33 -22.07 -10.11
CA LYS A 19 -11.20 -20.97 -10.56
C LYS A 19 -10.66 -20.24 -11.78
N ALA A 20 -9.35 -20.03 -11.89
CA ALA A 20 -8.71 -19.49 -13.09
C ALA A 20 -8.98 -20.40 -14.30
N ALA A 21 -8.73 -21.70 -14.15
CA ALA A 21 -8.98 -22.67 -15.21
C ALA A 21 -10.46 -22.74 -15.61
N ALA A 22 -11.38 -22.65 -14.65
CA ALA A 22 -12.82 -22.62 -14.93
C ALA A 22 -13.24 -21.34 -15.67
N ALA A 23 -12.71 -20.17 -15.28
CA ALA A 23 -12.95 -18.90 -15.96
C ALA A 23 -12.41 -18.91 -17.40
N GLU A 24 -11.18 -19.42 -17.60
CA GLU A 24 -10.60 -19.56 -18.95
C GLU A 24 -11.42 -20.52 -19.83
N ALA A 25 -11.88 -21.65 -19.27
CA ALA A 25 -12.75 -22.58 -19.99
C ALA A 25 -14.12 -21.98 -20.32
N ALA A 26 -14.63 -21.07 -19.50
CA ALA A 26 -15.86 -20.33 -19.75
C ALA A 26 -15.67 -19.13 -20.70
N GLY A 27 -14.42 -18.81 -21.10
CA GLY A 27 -14.11 -17.60 -21.88
C GLY A 27 -14.26 -16.30 -21.09
N GLU A 28 -14.26 -16.38 -19.76
CA GLU A 28 -14.35 -15.25 -18.84
C GLU A 28 -12.96 -14.71 -18.48
N ASP A 29 -12.91 -13.49 -17.93
CA ASP A 29 -11.66 -12.90 -17.48
C ASP A 29 -11.12 -13.59 -16.22
N ALA A 30 -9.96 -14.25 -16.36
CA ALA A 30 -9.26 -14.91 -15.26
C ALA A 30 -8.18 -14.03 -14.58
N SER A 31 -8.04 -12.76 -14.99
CA SER A 31 -6.97 -11.85 -14.53
C SER A 31 -6.90 -11.71 -13.01
N VAL A 32 -8.06 -11.65 -12.35
CA VAL A 32 -8.18 -11.55 -10.88
C VAL A 32 -7.63 -12.81 -10.21
N PHE A 33 -7.93 -14.00 -10.75
CA PHE A 33 -7.42 -15.26 -10.20
C PHE A 33 -5.91 -15.38 -10.38
N HIS A 34 -5.37 -14.98 -11.55
CA HIS A 34 -3.93 -14.93 -11.79
C HIS A 34 -3.20 -14.00 -10.80
N MET A 35 -3.77 -12.83 -10.51
CA MET A 35 -3.24 -11.92 -9.49
C MET A 35 -3.28 -12.56 -8.09
N LEU A 36 -4.39 -13.20 -7.71
CA LEU A 36 -4.53 -13.87 -6.42
C LEU A 36 -3.55 -15.04 -6.26
N ILE A 37 -3.35 -15.84 -7.32
CA ILE A 37 -2.36 -16.92 -7.35
C ILE A 37 -0.97 -16.34 -7.06
N ARG A 38 -0.56 -15.31 -7.81
CA ARG A 38 0.76 -14.67 -7.64
C ARG A 38 0.97 -14.16 -6.21
N ASN A 39 -0.02 -13.47 -5.64
CA ASN A 39 0.06 -12.94 -4.28
C ASN A 39 0.12 -14.05 -3.23
N THR A 40 -0.66 -15.11 -3.41
CA THR A 40 -0.70 -16.23 -2.46
C THR A 40 0.60 -17.04 -2.48
N THR A 41 1.19 -17.23 -3.66
CA THR A 41 2.53 -17.82 -3.81
C THR A 41 3.59 -16.97 -3.10
N ALA A 42 3.57 -15.65 -3.29
CA ALA A 42 4.50 -14.75 -2.58
C ALA A 42 4.33 -14.82 -1.05
N LEU A 43 3.10 -14.97 -0.55
CA LEU A 43 2.84 -15.13 0.89
C LEU A 43 3.32 -16.48 1.44
N LEU A 44 3.29 -17.54 0.63
CA LEU A 44 3.85 -18.85 0.97
C LEU A 44 5.39 -18.80 1.01
N GLU A 45 6.01 -18.10 0.04
CA GLU A 45 7.46 -17.94 -0.05
C GLU A 45 8.04 -17.03 1.04
N ALA A 46 7.31 -15.97 1.43
CA ALA A 46 7.74 -15.04 2.47
C ALA A 46 7.85 -15.65 3.87
N GLY A 47 7.40 -16.90 4.07
CA GLY A 47 7.42 -17.54 5.39
C GLY A 47 6.43 -16.89 6.37
N ASP A 48 6.37 -17.39 7.62
CA ASP A 48 5.52 -16.81 8.67
C ASP A 48 6.08 -15.46 9.12
N PRO A 49 5.31 -14.36 9.04
CA PRO A 49 5.70 -13.07 9.62
C PRO A 49 5.46 -13.09 11.14
N GLN A 50 5.89 -14.13 11.87
CA GLN A 50 5.87 -14.13 13.35
C GLN A 50 6.99 -13.24 13.92
N GLY A 51 7.03 -11.98 13.47
CA GLY A 51 8.03 -10.99 13.87
C GLY A 51 8.11 -9.78 12.95
N GLN A 52 7.39 -9.74 11.84
CA GLN A 52 7.19 -8.51 11.08
C GLN A 52 6.09 -7.70 11.77
N GLU A 53 6.53 -6.93 12.76
CA GLU A 53 5.84 -5.71 13.21
C GLU A 53 5.31 -5.01 11.95
N ALA A 54 3.98 -4.95 11.83
CA ALA A 54 3.34 -4.20 10.76
C ALA A 54 4.01 -2.81 10.73
N PRO A 55 4.53 -2.32 9.58
CA PRO A 55 5.00 -0.96 9.55
C PRO A 55 3.85 -0.09 10.07
N PRO A 56 4.11 0.77 11.09
CA PRO A 56 3.06 1.50 11.76
C PRO A 56 2.17 2.19 10.71
N PRO A 57 0.84 2.20 10.89
CA PRO A 57 -0.06 2.80 9.92
C PRO A 57 0.46 4.19 9.59
N ALA A 58 0.72 4.41 8.30
CA ALA A 58 1.36 5.60 7.79
C ALA A 58 0.75 6.84 8.47
N ALA A 59 1.56 7.51 9.30
CA ALA A 59 1.19 8.78 9.89
C ALA A 59 0.71 9.71 8.76
N PRO A 60 -0.32 10.55 9.00
CA PRO A 60 -0.83 11.46 7.99
C PRO A 60 0.33 12.20 7.35
N ARG A 61 0.48 12.04 6.03
CA ARG A 61 1.52 12.66 5.19
C ARG A 61 1.59 14.15 5.51
N LYS A 62 2.50 14.56 6.38
CA LYS A 62 2.99 15.94 6.42
C LYS A 62 3.75 16.15 5.11
N LYS A 63 3.10 16.83 4.17
CA LYS A 63 3.71 17.26 2.91
C LYS A 63 5.06 17.94 3.20
N PRO A 64 6.14 17.61 2.49
CA PRO A 64 7.37 18.34 2.61
C PRO A 64 7.31 19.61 1.73
N LEU A 65 7.67 20.73 2.35
CA LEU A 65 8.53 21.78 1.81
C LEU A 65 8.09 22.52 0.53
N GLN A 66 7.54 23.73 0.68
CA GLN A 66 7.71 24.92 -0.18
C GLN A 66 7.26 26.13 0.67
N LEU A 67 7.87 27.32 0.75
CA LEU A 67 9.03 27.94 0.15
C LEU A 67 9.34 29.16 1.04
N ARG A 68 10.61 29.51 1.11
CA ARG A 68 11.20 30.65 1.80
C ARG A 68 10.58 32.02 1.38
N ARG A 69 10.58 32.96 2.33
CA ARG A 69 10.47 34.44 2.23
C ARG A 69 9.08 35.09 2.06
N ARG A 70 8.65 35.80 3.11
CA ARG A 70 8.37 37.26 3.10
C ARG A 70 8.21 37.77 4.53
N SER A 71 9.34 37.99 5.21
CA SER A 71 9.44 39.09 6.17
C SER A 71 9.55 40.36 5.33
N ASN A 72 8.41 40.93 4.96
CA ASN A 72 8.34 42.36 4.69
C ASN A 72 7.60 42.93 5.89
N ASP A 73 8.38 43.38 6.86
CA ASP A 73 8.02 44.50 7.72
C ASP A 73 7.35 45.57 6.84
N PHE A 74 6.03 45.64 6.89
CA PHE A 74 5.34 46.89 6.58
C PHE A 74 5.62 47.80 7.76
N ASP A 75 6.81 48.40 7.69
CA ASP A 75 7.25 49.52 8.47
C ASP A 75 6.26 50.69 8.26
N MET A 76 5.22 50.73 9.09
CA MET A 76 4.27 51.85 9.16
C MET A 76 4.86 53.06 9.89
N SER A 77 6.18 53.21 10.01
CA SER A 77 6.79 54.36 10.71
C SER A 77 7.18 55.55 9.82
N ARG A 78 7.00 55.48 8.49
CA ARG A 78 7.45 56.55 7.56
C ARG A 78 6.35 57.41 6.91
N ASN A 79 5.14 57.43 7.44
CA ASN A 79 4.10 58.34 6.94
C ASN A 79 4.00 59.69 7.70
N TYR A 80 5.12 60.16 8.28
CA TYR A 80 5.20 61.45 9.01
C TYR A 80 6.20 62.45 8.40
N GLN A 81 6.54 62.33 7.12
CA GLN A 81 7.44 63.29 6.46
C GLN A 81 7.11 63.47 4.98
N ARG A 82 5.88 63.90 4.69
CA ARG A 82 5.49 64.70 3.50
C ARG A 82 3.97 64.81 3.47
N MET A 83 3.43 65.71 4.28
CA MET A 83 2.32 66.64 4.00
C MET A 83 1.94 67.35 5.29
#